data_AF-A0A1H7NZQ0-F1
#
_entry.id   AF-A0A1H7NZQ0-F1
#
_cell.length_a   1.000
_cell.length_b   1.000
_cell.length_c   1.000
_cell.angle_alpha   90.00
_cell.angle_beta   90.00
_cell.angle_gamma   90.00
#
_symmetry.space_group_name_H-M   'P 1'
#
loop_
_entity.id
_entity.type
_entity.pdbx_description
1 polymer ?
#
loop_
_entity_poly.entity_id
_entity_poly.type
_entity_poly.pdbx_seq_one_letter_code
_entity_poly.pdbx_strand_id
1 'polypeptide(L)'
;MPYTTHRKPREDYAFLSMWLTGYDFRVEMGVNTNLRANLLRVRPDDRVFEARNWLEISGKCFDPEERAGEKFVITLSSDPTPEGFSETGRDFQKKGEYGKPQYRTYRGAHVPIFECPQGITPLWRNRKVDPWQGYLKASESYVSDCLTVLTSKAARYMFIHERIIGRDHWINGLSIQSGNPAE
;
A
#
# COMPACT_ATOMS: atom_id res chain seq x y z
N MET A 1 21.08 6.99 -34.86
CA MET A 1 20.50 5.96 -33.98
C MET A 1 19.01 6.25 -33.87
N PRO A 2 18.11 5.36 -34.32
CA PRO A 2 16.68 5.62 -34.20
C PRO A 2 16.27 5.52 -32.73
N TYR A 3 15.60 6.55 -32.24
CA TYR A 3 15.00 6.58 -30.91
C TYR A 3 13.85 5.58 -30.88
N THR A 4 14.05 4.42 -30.25
CA THR A 4 12.95 3.50 -29.97
C THR A 4 12.04 4.19 -28.96
N THR A 5 10.95 4.81 -29.43
CA THR A 5 9.88 5.28 -28.56
C THR A 5 9.25 4.06 -27.88
N HIS A 6 9.75 3.71 -26.69
CA HIS A 6 9.05 2.82 -25.78
C HIS A 6 7.69 3.45 -25.50
N ARG A 7 6.65 2.87 -26.11
CA ARG A 7 5.26 3.26 -25.87
C ARG A 7 5.03 3.07 -24.38
N LYS A 8 4.71 4.15 -23.65
CA LYS A 8 4.45 4.06 -22.21
C LYS A 8 3.38 2.99 -21.98
N PRO A 9 3.58 2.08 -21.01
CA PRO A 9 2.58 1.06 -20.71
C PRO A 9 1.25 1.74 -20.44
N ARG A 10 0.17 1.13 -20.95
CA ARG A 10 -1.18 1.62 -20.71
C ARG A 10 -1.43 1.59 -19.20
N GLU A 11 -1.98 2.69 -18.71
CA GLU A 11 -2.30 2.89 -17.31
C GLU A 11 -3.81 2.92 -17.19
N ASP A 12 -4.35 1.96 -16.45
CA ASP A 12 -5.79 1.82 -16.18
C ASP A 12 -6.01 1.81 -14.66
N TYR A 13 -7.23 2.11 -14.24
CA TYR A 13 -7.64 2.13 -12.83
C TYR A 13 -8.89 1.29 -12.65
N ALA A 14 -8.95 0.55 -11.54
CA ALA A 14 -10.13 -0.22 -11.15
C ALA A 14 -10.48 0.08 -9.70
N PHE A 15 -11.78 0.09 -9.42
CA PHE A 15 -12.32 0.27 -8.07
C PHE A 15 -12.97 -1.04 -7.68
N LEU A 16 -12.39 -1.75 -6.72
CA LEU A 16 -12.79 -3.09 -6.35
C LEU A 16 -13.56 -3.04 -5.04
N SER A 17 -14.85 -3.35 -5.11
CA SER A 17 -15.74 -3.47 -3.97
C SER A 17 -15.85 -4.94 -3.57
N MET A 18 -15.54 -5.23 -2.30
CA MET A 18 -15.43 -6.60 -1.80
C MET A 18 -16.21 -6.79 -0.52
N TRP A 19 -16.83 -7.95 -0.37
CA TRP A 19 -17.31 -8.44 0.91
C TRP A 19 -16.11 -8.81 1.77
N LEU A 20 -16.08 -8.34 3.02
CA LEU A 20 -15.13 -8.82 4.01
C LEU A 20 -15.49 -10.28 4.35
N THR A 21 -14.56 -11.20 4.13
CA THR A 21 -14.81 -12.64 4.35
C THR A 21 -14.14 -13.17 5.62
N GLY A 22 -13.11 -12.49 6.12
CA GLY A 22 -12.44 -12.86 7.35
C GLY A 22 -11.23 -11.98 7.63
N TYR A 23 -10.66 -12.15 8.82
CA TYR A 23 -9.39 -11.56 9.20
C TYR A 23 -8.67 -12.45 10.21
N ASP A 24 -7.35 -12.39 10.21
CA ASP A 24 -6.47 -12.99 11.22
C ASP A 24 -5.50 -11.93 11.72
N PHE A 25 -5.09 -12.00 12.98
CA PHE A 25 -4.20 -11.00 13.54
C PHE A 25 -3.25 -11.54 14.59
N ARG A 26 -2.10 -10.87 14.70
CA ARG A 26 -1.13 -11.11 15.75
C ARG A 26 -0.64 -9.78 16.29
N VAL A 27 -0.61 -9.68 17.62
CA VAL A 27 -0.04 -8.55 18.35
C VAL A 27 1.10 -9.09 19.19
N GLU A 28 2.29 -8.53 19.00
CA GLU A 28 3.51 -8.92 19.68
C GLU A 28 4.10 -7.72 20.42
N MET A 29 4.69 -7.97 21.59
CA MET A 29 5.51 -7.01 22.31
C MET A 29 6.77 -7.72 22.80
N GLY A 30 7.92 -7.07 22.65
CA GLY A 30 9.18 -7.66 23.05
C GLY A 30 10.30 -6.65 23.20
N VAL A 31 11.45 -7.15 23.60
CA VAL A 31 12.70 -6.38 23.61
C VAL A 31 13.30 -6.45 22.21
N ASN A 32 13.77 -5.32 21.68
CA ASN A 32 14.52 -5.25 20.43
C ASN A 32 15.65 -6.29 20.46
N THR A 33 15.53 -7.31 19.62
CA THR A 33 16.44 -8.46 19.64
C THR A 33 17.85 -8.10 19.19
N ASN A 34 18.01 -6.99 18.44
CA ASN A 34 19.33 -6.50 18.03
C ASN A 34 20.18 -6.08 19.24
N LEU A 35 19.56 -5.65 20.35
CA LEU A 35 20.27 -5.34 21.61
C LEU A 35 21.01 -6.54 22.18
N ARG A 36 20.56 -7.76 21.88
CA ARG A 36 21.22 -9.01 22.32
C ARG A 36 22.00 -9.69 21.21
N ALA A 37 21.52 -9.59 19.98
CA ALA A 37 22.05 -10.34 18.84
C ALA A 37 23.20 -9.64 18.13
N ASN A 38 23.17 -8.31 18.00
CA ASN A 38 24.20 -7.56 17.28
C ASN A 38 24.22 -6.07 17.65
N LEU A 39 25.08 -5.72 18.61
CA LEU A 39 25.26 -4.35 19.09
C LEU A 39 25.71 -3.36 18.00
N LEU A 40 26.34 -3.82 16.92
CA LEU A 40 26.76 -2.95 15.81
C LEU A 40 25.60 -2.44 14.95
N ARG A 41 24.41 -3.05 15.08
CA ARG A 41 23.19 -2.62 14.38
C ARG A 41 22.29 -1.74 15.23
N VAL A 42 22.65 -1.54 16.50
CA VAL A 42 21.87 -0.74 17.44
C VAL A 42 22.40 0.68 17.47
N ARG A 43 21.51 1.64 17.27
CA ARG A 43 21.78 3.07 17.45
C ARG A 43 21.35 3.51 18.86
N PRO A 44 21.97 4.55 19.45
CA PRO A 44 21.56 5.08 20.75
C PRO A 44 20.07 5.46 20.83
N ASP A 45 19.48 5.87 19.72
CA ASP A 45 18.08 6.29 19.62
C ASP A 45 17.12 5.12 19.29
N ASP A 46 17.62 3.88 19.17
CA ASP A 46 16.77 2.72 18.89
C ASP A 46 15.87 2.41 20.09
N ARG A 47 14.63 2.01 19.79
CA ARG A 47 13.67 1.62 20.82
C ARG A 47 14.12 0.32 21.49
N VAL A 48 14.07 0.31 22.83
CA VAL A 48 14.37 -0.89 23.64
C VAL A 48 13.22 -1.90 23.59
N PHE A 49 11.99 -1.41 23.66
CA PHE A 49 10.79 -2.20 23.52
C PHE A 49 10.16 -1.95 22.15
N GLU A 50 9.71 -3.02 21.51
CA GLU A 50 9.04 -2.97 20.21
C GLU A 50 7.67 -3.65 20.33
N ALA A 51 6.66 -2.99 19.79
CA ALA A 51 5.36 -3.58 19.54
C ALA A 51 5.21 -3.82 18.03
N ARG A 52 4.66 -4.96 17.65
CA ARG A 52 4.42 -5.31 16.24
C ARG A 52 3.04 -5.91 16.09
N ASN A 53 2.28 -5.37 15.15
CA ASN A 53 0.97 -5.84 14.78
C ASN A 53 1.03 -6.39 13.36
N TRP A 54 0.44 -7.56 13.18
CA TRP A 54 0.20 -8.20 11.90
C TRP A 54 -1.30 -8.40 11.76
N LEU A 55 -1.86 -7.95 10.65
CA LEU A 55 -3.27 -8.07 10.37
C LEU A 55 -3.43 -8.56 8.93
N GLU A 56 -4.00 -9.73 8.76
CA GLU A 56 -4.41 -10.25 7.47
C GLU A 56 -5.91 -10.03 7.30
N ILE A 57 -6.31 -9.45 6.17
CA ILE A 57 -7.70 -9.17 5.83
C ILE A 57 -8.03 -9.92 4.54
N SER A 58 -9.11 -10.69 4.58
CA SER A 58 -9.62 -11.43 3.43
C SER A 58 -10.91 -10.81 2.92
N GLY A 59 -11.05 -10.75 1.60
CA GLY A 59 -12.27 -10.32 0.94
C GLY A 59 -12.56 -11.05 -0.36
N LYS A 60 -13.83 -10.97 -0.79
CA LYS A 60 -14.31 -11.51 -2.06
C LYS A 60 -14.97 -10.39 -2.87
N CYS A 61 -14.45 -10.16 -4.07
CA CYS A 61 -14.94 -9.13 -4.98
C CYS A 61 -16.36 -9.44 -5.44
N PHE A 62 -17.19 -8.41 -5.49
CA PHE A 62 -18.53 -8.46 -6.07
C PHE A 62 -18.76 -7.38 -7.12
N ASP A 63 -17.94 -6.34 -7.12
CA ASP A 63 -17.95 -5.26 -8.11
C ASP A 63 -16.50 -4.80 -8.36
N PRO A 64 -16.07 -4.63 -9.62
CA PRO A 64 -16.88 -4.70 -10.84
C PRO A 64 -17.18 -6.15 -11.27
N GLU A 65 -18.20 -6.33 -12.10
CA GLU A 65 -18.73 -7.66 -12.49
C GLU A 65 -17.65 -8.57 -13.09
N GLU A 66 -16.70 -8.01 -13.85
CA GLU A 66 -15.61 -8.76 -14.49
C GLU A 66 -14.64 -9.38 -13.47
N ARG A 67 -14.62 -8.87 -12.25
CA ARG A 67 -13.77 -9.33 -11.14
C ARG A 67 -14.59 -10.04 -10.05
N ALA A 68 -15.90 -10.18 -10.25
CA ALA A 68 -16.77 -10.78 -9.26
C ALA A 68 -16.34 -12.23 -8.96
N GLY A 69 -16.29 -12.57 -7.69
CA GLY A 69 -15.88 -13.87 -7.21
C GLY A 69 -14.40 -14.01 -6.88
N GLU A 70 -13.53 -13.13 -7.39
CA GLU A 70 -12.11 -13.14 -7.06
C GLU A 70 -11.87 -12.87 -5.58
N LYS A 71 -10.85 -13.53 -5.02
CA LYS A 71 -10.48 -13.44 -3.61
C LYS A 71 -9.23 -12.60 -3.46
N PHE A 72 -9.19 -11.83 -2.38
CA PHE A 72 -8.08 -10.94 -2.03
C PHE A 72 -7.69 -11.18 -0.59
N VAL A 73 -6.38 -11.22 -0.33
CA VAL A 73 -5.79 -11.34 0.99
C VAL A 73 -4.74 -10.24 1.12
N ILE A 74 -5.00 -9.27 2.00
CA ILE A 74 -4.11 -8.14 2.23
C ILE A 74 -3.51 -8.28 3.62
N THR A 75 -2.19 -8.37 3.68
CA THR A 75 -1.44 -8.40 4.94
C THR A 75 -0.92 -7.01 5.25
N LEU A 76 -1.28 -6.51 6.43
CA LEU A 76 -0.79 -5.28 7.01
C LEU A 76 0.23 -5.61 8.10
N SER A 77 1.38 -4.96 8.05
CA SER A 77 2.36 -4.98 9.13
C SER A 77 2.50 -3.56 9.68
N SER A 78 2.44 -3.41 11.00
CA SER A 78 2.67 -2.11 11.62
C SER A 78 4.15 -1.75 11.59
N ASP A 79 4.45 -0.55 11.10
CA ASP A 79 5.77 0.05 11.13
C ASP A 79 5.65 1.43 11.80
N PRO A 80 6.47 1.77 12.81
CA PRO A 80 6.44 3.09 13.44
C PRO A 80 6.82 4.21 12.45
N THR A 81 7.62 3.88 11.44
CA THR A 81 8.08 4.82 10.41
C THR A 81 8.01 4.12 9.05
N PRO A 82 6.80 3.88 8.53
CA PRO A 82 6.67 3.22 7.23
C PRO A 82 7.28 4.10 6.15
N GLU A 83 8.05 3.48 5.24
CA GLU A 83 8.63 4.16 4.08
C GLU A 83 7.53 4.82 3.25
N GLY A 84 7.78 6.03 2.73
CA GLY A 84 6.80 6.81 1.97
C GLY A 84 5.89 7.71 2.81
N PHE A 85 5.79 7.51 4.13
CA PHE A 85 4.87 8.28 4.99
C PHE A 85 5.45 9.58 5.55
N SER A 86 6.77 9.74 5.50
CA SER A 86 7.47 10.98 5.93
C SER A 86 7.80 11.91 4.77
N GLU A 87 7.75 11.36 3.56
CA GLU A 87 8.14 11.99 2.31
C GLU A 87 7.09 13.02 1.87
N THR A 88 7.57 14.12 1.33
CA THR A 88 6.77 15.23 0.86
C THR A 88 6.73 15.28 -0.66
N GLY A 89 5.82 16.07 -1.23
CA GLY A 89 5.82 16.31 -2.68
C GLY A 89 7.16 16.83 -3.22
N ARG A 90 7.97 17.52 -2.40
CA ARG A 90 9.33 17.96 -2.77
C ARG A 90 10.27 16.78 -3.00
N ASP A 91 10.14 15.72 -2.22
CA ASP A 91 10.99 14.52 -2.31
C ASP A 91 10.69 13.75 -3.60
N PHE A 92 9.44 13.79 -4.06
CA PHE A 92 9.00 13.24 -5.34
C PHE A 92 9.13 14.22 -6.52
N GLN A 93 9.60 15.45 -6.32
CA GLN A 93 9.83 16.35 -7.45
C GLN A 93 11.00 15.83 -8.28
N LYS A 94 10.76 15.63 -9.58
CA LYS A 94 11.75 15.14 -10.53
C LYS A 94 12.98 16.03 -10.50
N LYS A 95 14.16 15.42 -10.36
CA LYS A 95 15.45 16.11 -10.37
C LYS A 95 16.15 15.84 -11.69
N GLY A 96 16.63 16.92 -12.32
CA GLY A 96 17.42 16.86 -13.54
C GLY A 96 18.91 16.67 -13.26
N GLU A 97 19.73 17.08 -14.22
CA GLU A 97 21.18 17.08 -14.07
C GLU A 97 21.60 17.91 -12.84
N TYR A 98 22.53 17.37 -12.05
CA TYR A 98 23.03 17.95 -10.80
C TYR A 98 21.97 18.14 -9.69
N GLY A 99 20.87 17.39 -9.72
CA GLY A 99 19.88 17.41 -8.64
C GLY A 99 18.90 18.60 -8.67
N LYS A 100 18.90 19.41 -9.74
CA LYS A 100 18.03 20.58 -9.86
C LYS A 100 16.56 20.17 -10.06
N PRO A 101 15.59 20.80 -9.37
CA PRO A 101 14.17 20.47 -9.56
C PRO A 101 13.69 20.80 -10.97
N GLN A 102 12.90 19.90 -11.57
CA GLN A 102 12.33 20.09 -12.89
C GLN A 102 10.92 20.69 -12.83
N TYR A 103 10.63 21.50 -13.86
CA TYR A 103 9.35 22.17 -14.07
C TYR A 103 8.93 22.00 -15.53
N ARG A 104 7.62 22.04 -15.77
CA ARG A 104 7.04 22.17 -17.11
C ARG A 104 6.21 23.45 -17.18
N THR A 105 6.09 24.02 -18.36
CA THR A 105 5.17 25.13 -18.59
C THR A 105 3.77 24.57 -18.88
N TYR A 106 2.78 25.01 -18.12
CA TYR A 106 1.37 24.65 -18.33
C TYR A 106 0.51 25.90 -18.22
N ARG A 107 -0.19 26.27 -19.30
CA ARG A 107 -1.04 27.48 -19.38
C ARG A 107 -0.33 28.75 -18.90
N GLY A 108 0.94 28.93 -19.28
CA GLY A 108 1.75 30.09 -18.89
C GLY A 108 2.36 30.04 -17.48
N ALA A 109 2.02 29.03 -16.67
CA ALA A 109 2.60 28.84 -15.34
C ALA A 109 3.70 27.76 -15.35
N HIS A 110 4.75 27.95 -14.53
CA HIS A 110 5.75 26.93 -14.25
C HIS A 110 5.23 25.99 -13.16
N VAL A 111 4.95 24.74 -13.52
CA VAL A 111 4.45 23.72 -12.59
C VAL A 111 5.52 22.65 -12.37
N PRO A 112 5.75 22.20 -11.11
CA PRO A 112 6.71 21.15 -10.82
C PRO A 112 6.33 19.83 -11.50
N ILE A 113 7.34 19.07 -11.90
CA ILE A 113 7.16 17.71 -12.42
C ILE A 113 7.44 16.74 -11.27
N PHE A 114 6.51 15.83 -11.00
CA PHE A 114 6.64 14.82 -9.95
C PHE A 114 6.81 13.42 -10.53
N GLU A 115 7.61 12.58 -9.86
CA GLU A 115 7.73 11.14 -10.07
C GLU A 115 6.97 10.44 -8.94
N CYS A 116 5.64 10.37 -9.06
CA CYS A 116 4.80 9.77 -8.02
C CYS A 116 5.05 8.25 -7.89
N PRO A 117 4.92 7.69 -6.67
CA PRO A 117 4.98 6.24 -6.48
C PRO A 117 3.88 5.53 -7.30
N GLN A 118 4.13 4.26 -7.62
CA GLN A 118 3.18 3.47 -8.42
C GLN A 118 1.91 3.14 -7.62
N GLY A 119 2.06 2.87 -6.34
CA GLY A 119 0.99 2.69 -5.36
C GLY A 119 1.60 2.46 -3.98
N ILE A 120 0.77 2.13 -2.98
CA ILE A 120 1.21 1.83 -1.62
C ILE A 120 1.85 0.43 -1.51
N THR A 121 1.43 -0.53 -2.33
CA THR A 121 2.06 -1.86 -2.45
C THR A 121 1.69 -2.52 -3.77
N PRO A 122 2.54 -3.37 -4.35
CA PRO A 122 2.11 -4.25 -5.43
C PRO A 122 1.02 -5.22 -4.95
N LEU A 123 0.18 -5.62 -5.89
CA LEU A 123 -0.78 -6.69 -5.77
C LEU A 123 -0.37 -7.80 -6.75
N TRP A 124 -0.24 -9.03 -6.27
CA TRP A 124 0.18 -10.16 -7.10
C TRP A 124 -0.70 -11.36 -6.87
N ARG A 125 -0.75 -12.26 -7.84
CA ARG A 125 -1.49 -13.53 -7.71
C ARG A 125 -0.55 -14.69 -8.00
N ASN A 126 -0.43 -15.61 -7.05
CA ASN A 126 0.22 -16.88 -7.32
C ASN A 126 -0.81 -17.80 -7.99
N ARG A 127 -0.55 -18.18 -9.25
CA ARG A 127 -1.45 -19.01 -10.08
C ARG A 127 -1.89 -20.32 -9.40
N LYS A 128 -1.15 -20.80 -8.40
CA LYS A 128 -1.43 -22.06 -7.70
C LYS A 128 -2.27 -21.91 -6.42
N VAL A 129 -2.29 -20.74 -5.79
CA VAL A 129 -2.82 -20.57 -4.41
C VAL A 129 -4.18 -19.86 -4.40
N ASP A 130 -4.55 -19.18 -5.50
CA ASP A 130 -5.86 -18.61 -5.84
C ASP A 130 -6.18 -17.17 -5.37
N PRO A 131 -5.87 -16.64 -4.17
CA PRO A 131 -6.16 -15.24 -3.90
C PRO A 131 -5.10 -14.30 -4.49
N TRP A 132 -5.54 -13.12 -4.89
CA TRP A 132 -4.67 -11.96 -5.00
C TRP A 132 -4.12 -11.61 -3.62
N GLN A 133 -2.84 -11.24 -3.57
CA GLN A 133 -2.09 -10.98 -2.35
C GLN A 133 -1.46 -9.60 -2.43
N GLY A 134 -1.46 -8.90 -1.30
CA GLY A 134 -0.76 -7.64 -1.11
C GLY A 134 -0.13 -7.58 0.27
N TYR A 135 1.05 -6.95 0.38
CA TYR A 135 1.74 -6.77 1.65
C TYR A 135 2.04 -5.29 1.86
N LEU A 136 1.37 -4.69 2.84
CA LEU A 136 1.51 -3.28 3.14
C LEU A 136 2.21 -3.09 4.49
N LYS A 137 3.25 -2.28 4.50
CA LYS A 137 3.71 -1.62 5.73
C LYS A 137 2.84 -0.40 5.96
N ALA A 138 2.13 -0.38 7.08
CA ALA A 138 1.23 0.70 7.43
C ALA A 138 1.63 1.30 8.78
N SER A 139 1.15 2.51 9.07
CA SER A 139 1.37 3.11 10.38
C SER A 139 0.72 2.28 11.47
N GLU A 140 1.33 2.29 12.66
CA GLU A 140 0.80 1.61 13.85
C GLU A 140 -0.66 2.02 14.14
N SER A 141 -0.97 3.32 13.98
CA SER A 141 -2.33 3.86 14.16
C SER A 141 -3.33 3.26 13.19
N TYR A 142 -3.00 3.18 11.89
CA TYR A 142 -3.91 2.65 10.88
C TYR A 142 -4.24 1.18 11.13
N VAL A 143 -3.23 0.36 11.47
CA VAL A 143 -3.46 -1.07 11.78
C VAL A 143 -4.33 -1.21 13.04
N SER A 144 -4.10 -0.39 14.07
CA SER A 144 -4.90 -0.37 15.29
C SER A 144 -6.37 0.02 15.03
N ASP A 145 -6.60 1.00 14.18
CA ASP A 145 -7.95 1.43 13.79
C ASP A 145 -8.66 0.33 13.00
N CYS A 146 -7.97 -0.31 12.05
CA CYS A 146 -8.51 -1.48 11.34
C CYS A 146 -8.92 -2.59 12.31
N LEU A 147 -8.04 -2.96 13.27
CA LEU A 147 -8.36 -3.97 14.28
C LEU A 147 -9.61 -3.58 15.09
N THR A 148 -9.75 -2.32 15.47
CA THR A 148 -10.90 -1.81 16.24
C THR A 148 -12.21 -1.94 15.44
N VAL A 149 -12.19 -1.55 14.16
CA VAL A 149 -13.39 -1.61 13.30
C VAL A 149 -13.75 -3.06 12.94
N LEU A 150 -12.75 -3.93 12.75
CA LEU A 150 -12.96 -5.35 12.46
C LEU A 150 -13.51 -6.11 13.68
N THR A 151 -12.98 -5.85 14.87
CA THR A 151 -13.40 -6.52 16.12
C THR A 151 -14.78 -6.06 16.60
N SER A 152 -15.13 -4.79 16.39
CA SER A 152 -16.48 -4.28 16.63
C SER A 152 -17.54 -4.81 15.64
N LYS A 153 -17.13 -5.54 14.59
CA LYS A 153 -17.99 -6.03 13.50
C LYS A 153 -18.75 -4.92 12.76
N ALA A 154 -18.25 -3.69 12.85
CA ALA A 154 -18.82 -2.55 12.14
C ALA A 154 -18.47 -2.62 10.64
N ALA A 155 -17.27 -3.11 10.31
CA ALA A 155 -16.85 -3.36 8.94
C ALA A 155 -17.53 -4.57 8.32
N ARG A 156 -18.02 -4.40 7.08
CA ARG A 156 -18.59 -5.48 6.25
C ARG A 156 -17.95 -5.55 4.87
N TYR A 157 -17.27 -4.48 4.46
CA TYR A 157 -16.73 -4.33 3.14
C TYR A 157 -15.25 -3.95 3.20
N MET A 158 -14.53 -4.39 2.18
CA MET A 158 -13.19 -3.95 1.86
C MET A 158 -13.24 -3.30 0.48
N PHE A 159 -12.46 -2.24 0.30
CA PHE A 159 -12.35 -1.55 -0.97
C PHE A 159 -10.89 -1.38 -1.35
N ILE A 160 -10.56 -1.67 -2.62
CA ILE A 160 -9.25 -1.45 -3.20
C ILE A 160 -9.40 -0.52 -4.40
N HIS A 161 -8.70 0.60 -4.36
CA HIS A 161 -8.40 1.38 -5.56
C HIS A 161 -7.13 0.79 -6.19
N GLU A 162 -7.31 0.07 -7.29
CA GLU A 162 -6.26 -0.61 -8.03
C GLU A 162 -5.77 0.28 -9.18
N ARG A 163 -4.45 0.37 -9.32
CA ARG A 163 -3.76 0.97 -10.48
C ARG A 163 -3.06 -0.14 -11.24
N ILE A 164 -3.31 -0.19 -12.55
CA ILE A 164 -2.79 -1.25 -13.43
C ILE A 164 -1.83 -0.60 -14.41
N ILE A 165 -0.57 -1.04 -14.41
CA ILE A 165 0.48 -0.57 -15.31
C ILE A 165 0.96 -1.77 -16.13
N GLY A 166 0.42 -1.93 -17.34
CA GLY A 166 0.71 -3.11 -18.17
C GLY A 166 0.17 -4.40 -17.56
N ARG A 167 1.04 -5.20 -16.93
CA ARG A 167 0.68 -6.46 -16.23
C ARG A 167 0.84 -6.36 -14.71
N ASP A 168 1.35 -5.24 -14.22
CA ASP A 168 1.61 -5.03 -12.81
C ASP A 168 0.42 -4.34 -12.18
N HIS A 169 -0.05 -4.89 -11.07
CA HIS A 169 -1.18 -4.38 -10.31
C HIS A 169 -0.65 -3.76 -9.03
N TRP A 170 -1.15 -2.58 -8.70
CA TRP A 170 -0.76 -1.82 -7.52
C TRP A 170 -1.99 -1.42 -6.73
N ILE A 171 -1.93 -1.58 -5.42
CA ILE A 171 -2.90 -0.97 -4.53
C ILE A 171 -2.52 0.51 -4.45
N ASN A 172 -3.43 1.39 -4.85
CA ASN A 172 -3.28 2.84 -4.72
C ASN A 172 -4.04 3.35 -3.49
N GLY A 173 -5.11 2.66 -3.10
CA GLY A 173 -5.84 2.91 -1.86
C GLY A 173 -6.48 1.63 -1.34
N LEU A 174 -6.55 1.51 -0.02
CA LEU A 174 -7.20 0.41 0.69
C LEU A 174 -8.07 1.02 1.78
N SER A 175 -9.31 0.54 1.91
CA SER A 175 -10.17 0.88 3.04
C SER A 175 -10.99 -0.32 3.49
N ILE A 176 -11.41 -0.27 4.75
CA ILE A 176 -12.40 -1.17 5.33
C ILE A 176 -13.56 -0.30 5.80
N GLN A 177 -14.78 -0.68 5.48
CA GLN A 177 -15.95 0.18 5.69
C GLN A 177 -17.21 -0.62 6.00
N SER A 178 -18.18 0.06 6.61
CA SER A 178 -19.49 -0.48 6.98
C SER A 178 -20.50 -0.36 5.84
N GLY A 179 -20.42 0.71 5.04
CA GLY A 179 -21.26 0.96 3.87
C GLY A 179 -20.73 0.31 2.60
N ASN A 180 -21.64 -0.03 1.69
CA ASN A 180 -21.32 -0.61 0.39
C ASN A 180 -20.47 0.38 -0.43
N PRO A 181 -19.24 0.03 -0.88
CA PRO A 181 -18.41 0.94 -1.68
C PRO A 181 -18.93 1.22 -3.09
N ALA A 182 -19.86 0.40 -3.60
CA ALA A 182 -20.41 0.54 -4.96
C ALA A 182 -21.66 1.43 -5.02
N GLU A 183 -22.14 1.94 -3.88
CA GLU A 183 -23.27 2.89 -3.77
C GLU A 183 -22.77 4.33 -3.60
#